data_AF-A0A545BMA2-F1
#
_entry.id   AF-A0A545BMA2-F1
#
_cell.length_a   1.000
_cell.length_b   1.000
_cell.length_c   1.000
_cell.angle_alpha   90.00
_cell.angle_beta   90.00
_cell.angle_gamma   90.00
#
_symmetry.space_group_name_H-M   'P 1'
#
loop_
_entity.id
_entity.type
_entity.pdbx_description
1 polymer ?
#
loop_
_entity_poly.entity_id
_entity_poly.type
_entity_poly.pdbx_seq_one_letter_code
_entity_poly.pdbx_strand_id
1 'polypeptide(L)'
;MRTTPGSESIRRGRLSKAAQFQRVAMDALELAEEHYEVADAVATLCVHAGIAASDAICIARLGHFAQGQDHNDAVALLKSVDGGAVGLCSPIAFRHRRRLSLGSSPKAFT
;
A
#
# COMPACT_ATOMS: atom_id res chain seq x y z
N MET A 1 10.77 14.73 -7.06
CA MET A 1 10.60 13.77 -5.96
C MET A 1 11.86 13.67 -5.11
N ARG A 2 11.77 13.95 -3.81
CA ARG A 2 12.84 13.69 -2.84
C ARG A 2 12.59 12.33 -2.20
N THR A 3 13.64 11.61 -1.82
CA THR A 3 13.53 10.29 -1.17
C THR A 3 14.16 10.29 0.21
N THR A 4 13.71 9.37 1.06
CA THR A 4 14.22 9.16 2.42
C THR A 4 14.63 7.70 2.60
N PRO A 5 15.81 7.40 3.19
CA PRO A 5 16.20 6.03 3.51
C PRO A 5 15.19 5.33 4.40
N GLY A 6 14.92 4.06 4.13
CA GLY A 6 14.01 3.23 4.90
C GLY A 6 14.73 2.13 5.64
N SER A 7 14.49 2.04 6.96
CA SER A 7 14.88 0.87 7.76
C SER A 7 13.77 -0.17 7.78
N GLU A 8 14.10 -1.37 8.25
CA GLU A 8 13.12 -2.43 8.50
C GLU A 8 12.03 -2.01 9.49
N SER A 9 12.38 -1.25 10.53
CA SER A 9 11.42 -0.72 11.50
C SER A 9 10.45 0.27 10.85
N ILE A 10 10.95 1.16 9.98
CA ILE A 10 10.11 2.09 9.20
C ILE A 10 9.20 1.30 8.27
N ARG A 11 9.71 0.29 7.56
CA ARG A 11 8.92 -0.56 6.67
C ARG A 11 7.74 -1.20 7.40
N ARG A 12 7.99 -1.84 8.55
CA ARG A 12 6.92 -2.45 9.36
C ARG A 12 5.92 -1.41 9.85
N GLY A 13 6.38 -0.23 10.27
CA GLY A 13 5.51 0.87 10.66
C GLY A 13 4.61 1.34 9.53
N ARG A 14 5.15 1.45 8.30
CA ARG A 14 4.39 1.81 7.09
C ARG A 14 3.34 0.76 6.75
N LEU A 15 3.70 -0.53 6.81
CA LEU A 15 2.76 -1.62 6.58
C LEU A 15 1.63 -1.64 7.63
N SER A 16 1.97 -1.42 8.91
CA SER A 16 0.98 -1.33 9.99
C SER A 16 0.01 -0.17 9.76
N LYS A 17 0.51 1.01 9.38
CA LYS A 17 -0.32 2.17 9.07
C LYS A 17 -1.23 1.92 7.87
N ALA A 18 -0.71 1.30 6.81
CA ALA A 18 -1.52 0.93 5.65
C ALA A 18 -2.72 0.07 6.05
N ALA A 19 -2.49 -0.96 6.87
CA ALA A 19 -3.55 -1.83 7.36
C ALA A 19 -4.56 -1.11 8.29
N GLN A 20 -4.09 -0.18 9.13
CA GLN A 20 -4.97 0.63 9.99
C GLN A 20 -5.87 1.54 9.16
N PHE A 21 -5.30 2.31 8.22
CA PHE A 21 -6.08 3.19 7.35
C PHE A 21 -7.09 2.41 6.51
N GLN A 22 -6.69 1.27 5.96
CA GLN A 22 -7.60 0.39 5.24
C GLN A 22 -8.76 -0.07 6.11
N ARG A 23 -8.49 -0.50 7.35
CA ARG A 23 -9.55 -0.95 8.27
C ARG A 23 -10.56 0.15 8.52
N VAL A 24 -10.09 1.35 8.90
CA VAL A 24 -10.98 2.50 9.15
C VAL A 24 -11.72 2.90 7.87
N ALA A 25 -11.10 2.79 6.69
CA ALA A 25 -11.77 3.06 5.42
C ALA A 25 -12.94 2.10 5.16
N MET A 26 -12.79 0.82 5.53
CA MET A 26 -13.87 -0.17 5.39
C MET A 26 -14.98 0.08 6.40
N ASP A 27 -14.65 0.37 7.66
CA ASP A 27 -15.63 0.72 8.68
C ASP A 27 -16.42 1.99 8.28
N ALA A 28 -15.74 2.98 7.71
CA ALA A 28 -16.37 4.20 7.20
C ALA A 28 -17.19 3.98 5.92
N LEU A 29 -16.81 3.01 5.08
CA LEU A 29 -17.57 2.67 3.87
C LEU A 29 -18.92 2.05 4.22
N GLU A 30 -18.97 1.20 5.24
CA GLU A 30 -20.22 0.63 5.77
C GLU A 30 -21.16 1.75 6.24
N LEU A 31 -20.63 2.76 6.93
CA LEU A 31 -21.40 3.96 7.30
C LEU A 31 -21.81 4.81 6.08
N ALA A 32 -21.00 4.82 5.02
CA ALA A 32 -21.27 5.62 3.81
C ALA A 32 -22.47 5.12 3.02
N GLU A 33 -22.77 3.82 3.09
CA GLU A 33 -23.96 3.23 2.47
C GLU A 33 -25.26 3.82 3.07
N GLU A 34 -25.21 4.24 4.34
CA GLU A 34 -26.33 4.88 5.05
C GLU A 34 -26.22 6.42 5.04
N HIS A 35 -25.00 6.96 4.99
CA HIS A 35 -24.70 8.39 5.10
C HIS A 35 -23.62 8.87 4.11
N TYR A 36 -24.02 9.52 3.01
CA TYR A 36 -23.09 10.02 1.99
C TYR A 36 -22.00 11.01 2.51
N GLU A 37 -22.17 11.60 3.69
CA GLU A 37 -21.25 12.58 4.28
C GLU A 37 -19.86 12.01 4.62
N VAL A 38 -19.70 10.69 4.71
CA VAL A 38 -18.41 10.06 5.03
C VAL A 38 -17.62 9.60 3.79
N ALA A 39 -18.15 9.77 2.57
CA ALA A 39 -17.50 9.32 1.34
C ALA A 39 -16.10 9.95 1.12
N ASP A 40 -15.95 11.24 1.41
CA ASP A 40 -14.65 11.94 1.30
C ASP A 40 -13.63 11.42 2.33
N ALA A 41 -14.11 11.03 3.52
CA ALA A 41 -13.27 10.42 4.54
C ALA A 41 -12.78 9.03 4.09
N VAL A 42 -13.65 8.22 3.47
CA VAL A 42 -13.28 6.92 2.88
C VAL A 42 -12.21 7.11 1.81
N ALA A 43 -12.39 8.05 0.88
CA ALA A 43 -11.42 8.35 -0.16
C ALA A 43 -10.06 8.76 0.43
N THR A 44 -10.06 9.64 1.41
CA THR A 44 -8.85 10.10 2.12
C THR A 44 -8.12 8.94 2.79
N LEU A 45 -8.84 8.08 3.52
CA LEU A 45 -8.25 6.92 4.20
C LEU A 45 -7.66 5.91 3.21
N CYS A 46 -8.34 5.66 2.08
CA CYS A 46 -7.83 4.81 1.00
C CYS A 46 -6.52 5.36 0.40
N VAL A 47 -6.44 6.67 0.17
CA VAL A 47 -5.20 7.32 -0.33
C VAL A 47 -4.06 7.14 0.67
N HIS A 48 -4.29 7.39 1.96
CA HIS A 48 -3.26 7.20 2.99
C HIS A 48 -2.84 5.73 3.14
N ALA A 49 -3.76 4.79 2.99
CA ALA A 49 -3.44 3.36 2.96
C ALA A 49 -2.52 3.02 1.78
N GLY A 50 -2.85 3.50 0.58
CA GLY A 50 -2.07 3.29 -0.63
C GLY A 50 -0.66 3.88 -0.55
N ILE A 51 -0.51 5.11 -0.03
CA ILE A 51 0.80 5.74 0.18
C ILE A 51 1.64 4.91 1.16
N ALA A 52 1.07 4.54 2.31
CA ALA A 52 1.80 3.78 3.31
C ALA A 52 2.21 2.37 2.83
N ALA A 53 1.36 1.72 2.02
CA ALA A 53 1.70 0.45 1.38
C ALA A 53 2.82 0.63 0.33
N SER A 54 2.73 1.68 -0.48
CA SER A 54 3.74 2.04 -1.48
C SER A 54 5.10 2.28 -0.82
N ASP A 55 5.14 3.04 0.27
CA ASP A 55 6.36 3.26 1.06
C ASP A 55 6.96 1.93 1.52
N ALA A 56 6.14 1.03 2.09
CA ALA A 56 6.63 -0.26 2.56
C ALA A 56 7.22 -1.12 1.42
N ILE A 57 6.59 -1.11 0.24
CA ILE A 57 7.08 -1.79 -0.96
C ILE A 57 8.40 -1.18 -1.44
N CYS A 58 8.47 0.15 -1.55
CA CYS A 58 9.67 0.85 -1.98
C CYS A 58 10.83 0.62 -1.02
N ILE A 59 10.60 0.64 0.30
CA ILE A 59 11.63 0.31 1.29
C ILE A 59 12.11 -1.13 1.12
N ALA A 60 11.19 -2.09 0.91
CA ALA A 60 11.56 -3.50 0.73
C ALA A 60 12.39 -3.76 -0.53
N ARG A 61 12.18 -2.96 -1.59
CA ARG A 61 12.79 -3.19 -2.92
C ARG A 61 13.97 -2.29 -3.22
N LEU A 62 13.93 -1.04 -2.77
CA LEU A 62 14.88 0.03 -3.09
C LEU A 62 15.64 0.54 -1.86
N GLY A 63 15.21 0.20 -0.64
CA GLY A 63 15.79 0.71 0.61
C GLY A 63 15.44 2.16 0.92
N HIS A 64 14.52 2.78 0.17
CA HIS A 64 14.07 4.17 0.38
C HIS A 64 12.62 4.37 -0.11
N PHE A 65 11.99 5.46 0.32
CA PHE A 65 10.63 5.84 -0.05
C PHE A 65 10.51 7.35 -0.34
N ALA A 66 9.37 7.79 -0.88
CA ALA A 66 9.15 9.20 -1.20
C ALA A 66 9.06 10.04 0.08
N GLN A 67 9.70 11.21 0.09
CA GLN A 67 9.66 12.11 1.24
C GLN A 67 8.34 12.90 1.24
N GLY A 68 7.43 12.58 2.17
CA GLY A 68 6.19 13.33 2.38
C GLY A 68 4.93 12.47 2.35
N GLN A 69 3.81 13.08 1.96
CA GLN A 69 2.49 12.44 1.82
C GLN A 69 1.86 12.74 0.45
N ASP A 70 2.66 13.13 -0.54
CA ASP A 70 2.18 13.40 -1.90
C ASP A 70 1.93 12.07 -2.62
N HIS A 71 0.68 11.86 -3.03
CA HIS A 71 0.25 10.66 -3.73
C HIS A 71 0.92 10.50 -5.11
N ASN A 72 1.24 11.61 -5.80
CA ASN A 72 1.90 11.56 -7.10
C ASN A 72 3.34 11.09 -6.96
N ASP A 73 4.06 11.57 -5.94
CA ASP A 73 5.41 11.10 -5.64
C ASP A 73 5.41 9.63 -5.22
N ALA A 74 4.45 9.18 -4.40
CA ALA A 74 4.31 7.78 -4.03
C ALA A 74 4.03 6.87 -5.24
N VAL A 75 3.12 7.29 -6.14
CA VAL A 75 2.81 6.57 -7.38
C VAL A 75 4.02 6.54 -8.33
N ALA A 76 4.72 7.66 -8.48
CA ALA A 76 5.90 7.75 -9.35
C ALA A 76 7.01 6.82 -8.87
N LEU A 77 7.25 6.74 -7.55
CA LEU A 77 8.25 5.82 -6.99
C LEU A 77 7.78 4.35 -7.07
N LEU A 78 6.52 4.06 -6.80
CA LEU A 78 6.01 2.69 -6.92
C LEU A 78 6.09 2.18 -8.36
N LYS A 79 5.85 3.05 -9.36
CA LYS A 79 6.03 2.74 -10.79
C LYS A 79 7.45 2.29 -11.13
N SER A 80 8.46 2.83 -10.47
CA SER A 80 9.85 2.42 -10.71
C SER A 80 10.18 1.06 -10.10
N VAL A 81 9.39 0.62 -9.10
CA VAL A 81 9.49 -0.73 -8.52
C VAL A 81 8.79 -1.77 -9.38
N ASP A 82 7.56 -1.50 -9.80
CA ASP A 82 6.75 -2.38 -10.65
C ASP A 82 5.65 -1.56 -11.35
N GLY A 83 5.71 -1.50 -12.69
CA GLY A 83 4.74 -0.78 -13.51
C GLY A 83 3.30 -1.31 -13.40
N GLY A 84 3.12 -2.56 -12.97
CA GLY A 84 1.80 -3.18 -12.70
C GLY A 84 1.25 -2.87 -11.30
N ALA A 85 2.09 -2.43 -10.37
CA ALA A 85 1.69 -2.20 -8.97
C ALA A 85 0.86 -0.92 -8.77
N VAL A 86 0.78 -0.04 -9.78
CA VAL A 86 -0.01 1.21 -9.74
C VAL A 86 -1.49 0.95 -9.50
N GLY A 87 -2.01 -0.18 -9.98
CA GLY A 87 -3.39 -0.60 -9.78
C GLY A 87 -3.76 -0.90 -8.32
N LEU A 88 -2.77 -1.12 -7.44
CA LEU A 88 -2.99 -1.29 -5.99
C LEU A 88 -3.29 0.03 -5.27
N CYS A 89 -3.07 1.18 -5.93
CA CYS A 89 -3.29 2.51 -5.36
C CYS A 89 -4.67 3.10 -5.71
N SER A 90 -5.51 2.38 -6.47
CA SER A 90 -6.94 2.68 -6.61
C SER A 90 -7.74 2.02 -5.48
N PRO A 91 -8.81 2.66 -4.97
CA PRO A 91 -9.56 2.22 -3.78
C PRO A 91 -10.24 0.84 -3.87
N ILE A 92 -10.13 0.10 -4.97
CA ILE A 92 -10.92 -1.12 -5.24
C ILE A 92 -10.07 -2.42 -5.30
N ALA A 93 -8.74 -2.35 -5.16
CA ALA A 93 -7.87 -3.50 -5.44
C ALA A 93 -7.39 -4.32 -4.23
N PHE A 94 -8.10 -4.32 -3.10
CA PHE A 94 -7.83 -5.24 -1.98
C PHE A 94 -8.91 -6.31 -1.79
N ARG A 95 -9.64 -6.66 -2.86
CA ARG A 95 -10.36 -7.92 -2.88
C ARG A 95 -9.38 -9.03 -3.25
N HIS A 96 -8.97 -9.77 -2.22
CA HIS A 96 -8.47 -11.14 -2.31
C HIS A 96 -7.02 -11.34 -2.82
N ARG A 97 -6.06 -11.41 -1.87
CA ARG A 97 -4.81 -12.16 -2.12
C ARG A 97 -4.33 -12.91 -0.86
N ARG A 98 -5.09 -13.93 -0.44
CA ARG A 98 -4.50 -15.11 0.22
C ARG A 98 -3.87 -16.00 -0.86
N ARG A 99 -2.60 -15.76 -1.18
CA ARG A 99 -1.60 -16.76 -1.64
C ARG A 99 -0.35 -16.02 -2.10
N LEU A 100 0.48 -15.63 -1.13
CA LEU A 100 1.93 -15.69 -1.33
C LEU A 100 2.37 -17.05 -0.79
N SER A 101 2.14 -18.09 -1.59
CA SER A 101 2.88 -19.34 -1.45
C SER A 101 4.29 -19.03 -1.93
N LEU A 102 5.23 -18.91 -1.00
CA LEU A 102 6.65 -19.18 -1.24
C LEU A 102 6.75 -20.63 -1.71
N GLY A 103 6.62 -20.84 -3.01
CA GLY A 103 6.79 -22.12 -3.69
C GLY A 103 7.96 -22.01 -4.67
N SER A 104 9.16 -21.80 -4.15
CA SER A 104 10.37 -22.10 -4.90
C SER A 104 10.51 -23.63 -4.96
N SER A 105 10.18 -24.23 -6.10
CA SER A 105 10.85 -25.47 -6.51
C SER A 105 12.17 -25.06 -7.18
N PRO A 106 13.28 -25.80 -7.00
CA PRO A 106 13.56 -26.87 -7.98
C PRO A 106 14.36 -28.09 -7.49
N LYS A 107 14.09 -29.21 -8.19
CA LYS A 107 14.98 -30.31 -8.62
C LYS A 107 15.35 -31.45 -7.64
N ALA A 108 14.79 -32.62 -7.98
CA ALA A 108 15.40 -33.93 -8.22
C ALA A 108 16.55 -34.42 -7.31
N PHE A 109 16.32 -35.56 -6.64
CA PHE A 109 17.33 -36.62 -6.55
C PHE A 109 16.65 -37.97 -6.24
N THR A 110 16.95 -38.94 -7.13
CA THR A 110 16.85 -40.42 -7.07
C THR A 110 15.49 -41.09 -6.88
#